data_AF-A0A7K6CXD9-F1
#
_entry.id   AF-A0A7K6CXD9-F1
#
_cell.length_a   1.000
_cell.length_b   1.000
_cell.length_c   1.000
_cell.angle_alpha   90.00
_cell.angle_beta   90.00
_cell.angle_gamma   90.00
#
_symmetry.space_group_name_H-M   'P 1'
#
loop_
_entity.id
_entity.type
_entity.pdbx_description
1 polymer ?
#
loop_
_entity_poly.entity_id
_entity_poly.type
_entity_poly.pdbx_seq_one_letter_code
_entity_poly.pdbx_strand_id
1 'polypeptide(L)'
;GHAGDAPAELLFQAWAPPLGFSTFGVKQLSPADPRDPPRWPSGDPEPQIQNEHLRVLFDPLTGHLREIQNLAKGFSLPVFQSFLWYNASTGDGQSPQASGAYIFRPNSPTAIPVAKRAATRLLKTALVQELHQNFSAWCSQVLRLRPGQPFLELEWTVGPIPVADGVGKEIISRFETPLATAGRFYTDSNGRQVLQRRYGAGRGTPGAGRGTAGHTWTHLGLGGAHLGTPGPHSTHLRPVPSPLQDQKLQLTVLTDRSQGGSSILDGSLELMDDNRGMGEPLDEPGDDGEGLVVRGRHLVLLDTAEASAEQHRPLAQEMVTSPSVVLAPGTGPQLRQVS
;
A
#
# COMPACT_ATOMS: atom_id res chain seq x y z
N GLY A 1 5.81 -9.43 -11.50
CA GLY A 1 4.72 -9.75 -12.40
C GLY A 1 4.93 -8.99 -13.69
N HIS A 2 5.26 -9.70 -14.75
CA HIS A 2 5.29 -9.13 -16.11
C HIS A 2 3.98 -8.37 -16.36
N ALA A 3 4.08 -7.18 -16.95
CA ALA A 3 2.92 -6.56 -17.57
C ALA A 3 2.40 -7.55 -18.61
N GLY A 4 1.14 -7.97 -18.51
CA GLY A 4 0.56 -8.83 -19.55
C GLY A 4 0.66 -8.12 -20.90
N ASP A 5 0.89 -8.87 -21.98
CA ASP A 5 1.02 -8.37 -23.36
C ASP A 5 -0.28 -7.73 -23.93
N ALA A 6 -1.26 -7.43 -23.06
CA ALA A 6 -2.49 -6.77 -23.45
C ALA A 6 -2.19 -5.33 -23.91
N PRO A 7 -2.52 -4.96 -25.15
CA PRO A 7 -2.22 -3.63 -25.68
C PRO A 7 -3.13 -2.54 -25.09
N ALA A 8 -4.22 -2.92 -24.42
CA ALA A 8 -5.18 -2.03 -23.81
C ALA A 8 -5.92 -2.70 -22.65
N GLU A 9 -6.43 -1.89 -21.73
CA GLU A 9 -7.31 -2.30 -20.64
C GLU A 9 -8.74 -1.78 -20.90
N LEU A 10 -9.74 -2.63 -20.73
CA LEU A 10 -11.15 -2.24 -20.79
C LEU A 10 -11.68 -2.06 -19.36
N LEU A 11 -12.07 -0.83 -19.02
CA LEU A 11 -12.67 -0.50 -17.73
C LEU A 11 -14.16 -0.21 -17.89
N PHE A 12 -14.99 -0.79 -17.03
CA PHE A 12 -16.40 -0.46 -16.88
C PHE A 12 -16.86 -0.71 -15.44
N GLN A 13 -17.91 -0.03 -15.00
CA GLN A 13 -18.52 -0.29 -13.70
C GLN A 13 -19.46 -1.50 -13.81
N ALA A 14 -19.30 -2.44 -12.89
CA ALA A 14 -20.14 -3.62 -12.76
C ALA A 14 -20.80 -3.61 -11.38
N TRP A 15 -22.01 -4.14 -11.30
CA TRP A 15 -22.73 -4.38 -10.06
C TRP A 15 -23.15 -5.85 -10.01
N ALA A 16 -23.09 -6.45 -8.83
CA ALA A 16 -23.61 -7.79 -8.56
C ALA A 16 -24.43 -7.78 -7.26
N PRO A 17 -25.52 -8.56 -7.19
CA PRO A 17 -26.30 -8.68 -5.97
C PRO A 17 -25.48 -9.40 -4.87
N PRO A 18 -25.79 -9.17 -3.58
CA PRO A 18 -25.17 -9.89 -2.47
C PRO A 18 -25.30 -11.41 -2.66
N LEU A 19 -24.18 -12.14 -2.50
CA LEU A 19 -24.12 -13.60 -2.69
C LEU A 19 -24.66 -14.08 -4.05
N GLY A 20 -24.53 -13.27 -5.10
CA GLY A 20 -24.94 -13.62 -6.46
C GLY A 20 -23.91 -13.20 -7.50
N PHE A 21 -24.32 -13.25 -8.77
CA PHE A 21 -23.48 -12.89 -9.91
C PHE A 21 -24.23 -12.00 -10.88
N SER A 22 -23.49 -11.32 -11.74
CA SER A 22 -24.04 -10.55 -12.87
C SER A 22 -23.21 -10.86 -14.11
N THR A 23 -23.87 -10.92 -15.26
CA THR A 23 -23.25 -11.30 -16.53
C THR A 23 -23.19 -10.10 -17.43
N PHE A 24 -22.02 -9.85 -18.03
CA PHE A 24 -21.78 -8.74 -18.95
C PHE A 24 -21.26 -9.30 -20.28
N GLY A 25 -21.78 -8.78 -21.39
CA GLY A 25 -21.30 -9.12 -22.73
C GLY A 25 -20.31 -8.09 -23.24
N VAL A 26 -19.09 -8.50 -23.57
CA VAL A 26 -18.10 -7.65 -24.24
C VAL A 26 -18.04 -8.03 -25.71
N LYS A 27 -18.26 -7.06 -26.61
CA LYS A 27 -18.20 -7.27 -28.05
C LYS A 27 -17.29 -6.21 -28.68
N GLN A 28 -16.40 -6.65 -29.56
CA GLN A 28 -15.64 -5.74 -30.40
C GLN A 28 -16.59 -5.05 -31.38
N LEU A 29 -16.65 -3.72 -31.32
CA LEU A 29 -17.35 -2.90 -32.31
C LEU A 29 -16.48 -2.77 -33.57
N SER A 30 -17.08 -2.42 -34.70
CA SER A 30 -16.37 -2.27 -35.98
C SER A 30 -15.17 -1.31 -35.85
N PRO A 31 -14.06 -1.52 -36.57
CA PRO A 31 -12.83 -0.69 -36.50
C PRO A 31 -13.03 0.81 -36.79
N ALA A 32 -14.19 1.20 -37.32
CA ALA A 32 -14.51 2.55 -37.78
C ALA A 32 -14.96 3.51 -36.66
N ASP A 33 -15.06 3.06 -35.40
CA ASP A 33 -15.28 3.95 -34.25
C ASP A 33 -13.94 4.18 -33.53
N PRO A 34 -13.15 5.21 -33.90
CA PRO A 34 -11.97 5.56 -33.14
C PRO A 34 -12.43 6.21 -31.84
N ARG A 35 -12.54 5.40 -30.78
CA ARG A 35 -12.38 5.96 -29.44
C ARG A 35 -10.90 6.29 -29.32
N ASP A 36 -10.57 7.58 -29.41
CA ASP A 36 -9.22 8.05 -29.15
C ASP A 36 -8.72 7.41 -27.86
N PRO A 37 -7.53 6.79 -27.86
CA PRO A 37 -6.96 6.27 -26.62
C PRO A 37 -6.86 7.39 -25.60
N PRO A 38 -6.95 7.08 -24.30
CA PRO A 38 -6.81 8.08 -23.26
C PRO A 38 -5.55 8.91 -23.49
N ARG A 39 -5.71 10.23 -23.51
CA ARG A 39 -4.57 11.14 -23.64
C ARG A 39 -3.73 11.04 -22.38
N TRP A 40 -2.42 10.98 -22.58
CA TRP A 40 -1.43 11.00 -21.52
C TRP A 40 -0.70 12.33 -21.57
N PRO A 41 -1.27 13.39 -20.96
CA PRO A 41 -0.59 14.68 -20.92
C PRO A 41 0.74 14.57 -20.20
N SER A 42 1.79 15.11 -20.81
CA SER A 42 3.11 15.28 -20.20
C SER A 42 3.27 16.70 -19.66
N GLY A 43 3.85 16.85 -18.48
CA GLY A 43 4.27 18.16 -17.97
C GLY A 43 3.15 19.03 -17.41
N ASP A 44 2.17 18.45 -16.71
CA ASP A 44 1.22 19.21 -15.90
C ASP A 44 1.99 20.00 -14.82
N PRO A 45 1.92 21.34 -14.79
CA PRO A 45 2.63 22.14 -13.78
C PRO A 45 2.08 21.94 -12.36
N GLU A 46 0.83 21.47 -12.24
CA GLU A 46 0.17 21.17 -10.97
C GLU A 46 -0.47 19.79 -11.02
N PRO A 47 0.35 18.71 -11.04
CA PRO A 47 -0.15 17.36 -11.19
C PRO A 47 -1.08 17.03 -10.02
N GLN A 48 -2.31 16.63 -10.36
CA GLN A 48 -3.34 16.23 -9.40
C GLN A 48 -4.33 15.22 -9.98
N ILE A 49 -4.92 14.41 -9.11
CA ILE A 49 -6.09 13.57 -9.40
C ILE A 49 -7.21 13.89 -8.41
N GLN A 50 -8.47 13.76 -8.83
CA GLN A 50 -9.63 14.03 -7.97
C GLN A 50 -10.85 13.19 -8.34
N ASN A 51 -11.71 12.94 -7.36
CA ASN A 51 -13.08 12.45 -7.53
C ASN A 51 -14.04 13.26 -6.62
N GLU A 52 -15.22 12.73 -6.32
CA GLU A 52 -16.24 13.42 -5.51
C GLU A 52 -15.85 13.56 -4.03
N HIS A 53 -14.91 12.74 -3.54
CA HIS A 53 -14.55 12.64 -2.14
C HIS A 53 -13.16 13.18 -1.83
N LEU A 54 -12.20 12.95 -2.72
CA LEU A 54 -10.78 13.24 -2.51
C LEU A 54 -10.19 14.06 -3.65
N ARG A 55 -9.26 14.94 -3.30
CA ARG A 55 -8.29 15.52 -4.23
C ARG A 55 -6.89 15.23 -3.72
N VAL A 56 -6.01 14.79 -4.62
CA VAL A 56 -4.64 14.38 -4.31
C VAL A 56 -3.69 15.23 -5.14
N LEU A 57 -2.79 15.92 -4.46
CA LEU A 57 -1.81 16.81 -5.06
C LEU A 57 -0.42 16.19 -5.03
N PHE A 58 0.32 16.40 -6.12
CA PHE A 58 1.68 15.91 -6.26
C PHE A 58 2.67 17.06 -6.39
N ASP A 59 3.90 16.81 -5.95
CA ASP A 59 5.01 17.75 -6.14
C ASP A 59 5.48 17.69 -7.61
N PRO A 60 5.40 18.79 -8.37
CA PRO A 60 5.82 18.80 -9.78
C PRO A 60 7.32 18.62 -9.98
N LEU A 61 8.16 18.90 -8.97
CA LEU A 61 9.61 18.78 -9.03
C LEU A 61 10.09 17.37 -8.70
N THR A 62 9.44 16.72 -7.74
CA THR A 62 9.87 15.40 -7.24
C THR A 62 8.96 14.25 -7.69
N GLY A 63 7.73 14.54 -8.11
CA GLY A 63 6.74 13.54 -8.52
C GLY A 63 6.04 12.83 -7.35
N HIS A 64 6.39 13.13 -6.10
CA HIS A 64 5.82 12.48 -4.92
C HIS A 64 4.43 13.00 -4.55
N LEU A 65 3.69 12.19 -3.78
CA LEU A 65 2.51 12.65 -3.07
C LEU A 65 2.89 13.83 -2.15
N ARG A 66 2.10 14.89 -2.18
CA ARG A 66 2.32 16.11 -1.39
C ARG A 66 1.21 16.35 -0.38
N GLU A 67 -0.03 16.18 -0.80
CA GLU A 67 -1.20 16.47 0.03
C GLU A 67 -2.40 15.62 -0.39
N ILE A 68 -3.17 15.16 0.60
CA ILE A 68 -4.48 14.56 0.39
C ILE A 68 -5.53 15.52 0.98
N GLN A 69 -6.55 15.86 0.20
CA GLN A 69 -7.65 16.73 0.59
C GLN A 69 -8.94 15.90 0.64
N ASN A 70 -9.65 15.94 1.77
CA ASN A 70 -10.99 15.38 1.91
C ASN A 70 -12.01 16.45 1.55
N LEU A 71 -12.55 16.37 0.32
CA LEU A 71 -13.45 17.37 -0.26
C LEU A 71 -14.81 17.40 0.45
N ALA A 72 -15.26 16.26 0.98
CA ALA A 72 -16.55 16.17 1.67
C ALA A 72 -16.54 16.88 3.03
N LYS A 73 -15.39 16.89 3.72
CA LYS A 73 -15.25 17.44 5.07
C LYS A 73 -14.42 18.72 5.14
N GLY A 74 -13.81 19.13 4.03
CA GLY A 74 -13.13 20.42 3.89
C GLY A 74 -11.78 20.51 4.61
N PHE A 75 -11.17 19.38 4.99
CA PHE A 75 -9.82 19.36 5.57
C PHE A 75 -8.81 18.70 4.62
N SER A 76 -7.54 19.01 4.84
CA SER A 76 -6.43 18.41 4.11
C SER A 76 -5.30 17.99 5.06
N LEU A 77 -4.44 17.10 4.57
CA LEU A 77 -3.24 16.67 5.27
C LEU A 77 -2.06 16.64 4.30
N PRO A 78 -0.96 17.36 4.59
CA PRO A 78 0.31 17.12 3.93
C PRO A 78 0.77 15.68 4.20
N VAL A 79 0.97 14.92 3.13
CA VAL A 79 1.43 13.53 3.19
C VAL A 79 2.54 13.39 2.18
N PHE A 80 3.74 13.06 2.64
CA PHE A 80 4.82 12.61 1.77
C PHE A 80 4.83 11.08 1.77
N GLN A 81 4.86 10.47 0.58
CA GLN A 81 5.03 9.02 0.44
C GLN A 81 6.17 8.71 -0.51
N SER A 82 7.05 7.79 -0.13
CA SER A 82 8.15 7.31 -0.99
C SER A 82 8.55 5.88 -0.64
N PHE A 83 9.31 5.25 -1.54
CA PHE A 83 9.94 3.96 -1.30
C PHE A 83 11.36 4.15 -0.79
N LEU A 84 11.69 3.45 0.29
CA LEU A 84 13.03 3.41 0.86
C LEU A 84 13.44 1.95 1.06
N TRP A 85 14.68 1.72 1.44
CA TRP A 85 15.15 0.40 1.82
C TRP A 85 16.14 0.47 2.98
N TYR A 86 16.10 -0.56 3.81
CA TYR A 86 17.13 -0.81 4.80
C TYR A 86 18.19 -1.74 4.24
N ASN A 87 19.45 -1.46 4.57
CA ASN A 87 20.56 -2.31 4.23
C ASN A 87 20.65 -3.46 5.24
N ALA A 88 20.41 -4.68 4.76
CA ALA A 88 20.37 -5.88 5.58
C ALA A 88 21.75 -6.17 6.19
N SER A 89 21.81 -6.40 7.51
CA SER A 89 23.05 -6.77 8.19
C SER A 89 23.47 -8.19 7.86
N THR A 90 24.76 -8.41 7.61
CA THR A 90 25.37 -9.75 7.49
C THR A 90 26.08 -10.17 8.79
N GLY A 91 25.80 -9.51 9.92
CA GLY A 91 26.57 -9.62 11.15
C GLY A 91 27.65 -8.54 11.28
N ASP A 92 28.11 -8.31 12.50
CA ASP A 92 29.20 -7.38 12.84
C ASP A 92 30.00 -7.87 14.06
N GLY A 93 30.99 -7.10 14.50
CA GLY A 93 31.81 -7.44 15.67
C GLY A 93 31.06 -7.48 17.00
N GLN A 94 29.81 -7.00 17.07
CA GLN A 94 28.97 -7.05 18.28
C GLN A 94 28.08 -8.29 18.29
N SER A 95 27.59 -8.72 17.13
CA SER A 95 26.77 -9.92 17.00
C SER A 95 26.90 -10.55 15.62
N PRO A 96 27.08 -11.87 15.51
CA PRO A 96 27.09 -12.58 14.23
C PRO A 96 25.70 -12.69 13.59
N GLN A 97 24.63 -12.23 14.25
CA GLN A 97 23.25 -12.37 13.77
C GLN A 97 23.02 -11.61 12.46
N ALA A 98 22.82 -12.28 11.34
CA ALA A 98 22.43 -11.62 10.09
C ALA A 98 20.91 -11.30 10.05
N SER A 99 20.52 -10.43 9.12
CA SER A 99 19.12 -10.33 8.67
C SER A 99 18.76 -11.56 7.83
N GLY A 100 17.48 -11.89 7.76
CA GLY A 100 16.98 -13.00 6.95
C GLY A 100 15.47 -13.18 7.12
N ALA A 101 14.95 -14.32 6.66
CA ALA A 101 13.51 -14.57 6.57
C ALA A 101 12.69 -14.45 7.88
N TYR A 102 13.35 -14.44 9.04
CA TYR A 102 12.69 -14.29 10.35
C TYR A 102 13.15 -13.06 11.13
N ILE A 103 14.35 -12.55 10.84
CA ILE A 103 15.02 -11.54 11.64
C ILE A 103 15.27 -10.35 10.75
N PHE A 104 14.57 -9.26 11.04
CA PHE A 104 14.88 -7.94 10.51
C PHE A 104 15.99 -7.33 11.36
N ARG A 105 17.21 -7.29 10.82
CA ARG A 105 18.37 -6.61 11.41
C ARG A 105 19.01 -5.69 10.36
N PRO A 106 18.60 -4.42 10.30
CA PRO A 106 19.27 -3.46 9.45
C PRO A 106 20.63 -3.12 10.04
N ASN A 107 21.63 -2.88 9.20
CA ASN A 107 22.96 -2.46 9.67
C ASN A 107 22.99 -0.97 10.09
N SER A 108 21.94 -0.21 9.75
CA SER A 108 21.77 1.20 10.04
C SER A 108 20.32 1.51 10.40
N PRO A 109 20.06 2.42 11.36
CA PRO A 109 18.71 2.88 11.68
C PRO A 109 18.09 3.74 10.56
N THR A 110 18.88 4.19 9.59
CA THR A 110 18.45 5.11 8.54
C THR A 110 18.22 4.37 7.23
N ALA A 111 16.98 4.41 6.74
CA ALA A 111 16.62 3.88 5.43
C ALA A 111 17.11 4.81 4.29
N ILE A 112 17.41 4.21 3.14
CA ILE A 112 17.93 4.89 1.96
C ILE A 112 16.79 5.01 0.93
N PRO A 113 16.52 6.20 0.35
CA PRO A 113 15.48 6.33 -0.66
C PRO A 113 15.82 5.52 -1.92
N VAL A 114 14.84 4.81 -2.48
CA VAL A 114 14.99 4.13 -3.78
C VAL A 114 15.31 5.14 -4.87
N ALA A 115 14.61 6.28 -4.84
CA ALA A 115 14.91 7.43 -5.68
C ALA A 115 14.51 8.73 -4.99
N LYS A 116 15.20 9.84 -5.33
CA LYS A 116 14.85 11.18 -4.83
C LYS A 116 13.71 11.84 -5.60
N ARG A 117 13.37 11.30 -6.77
CA ARG A 117 12.31 11.77 -7.67
C ARG A 117 11.69 10.56 -8.38
N ALA A 118 10.41 10.65 -8.69
CA ALA A 118 9.73 9.70 -9.55
C ALA A 118 9.37 10.37 -10.89
N ALA A 119 9.61 9.68 -12.00
CA ALA A 119 9.07 10.10 -13.29
C ALA A 119 7.56 9.82 -13.29
N THR A 120 6.76 10.81 -13.69
CA THR A 120 5.30 10.73 -13.58
C THR A 120 4.59 10.74 -14.93
N ARG A 121 3.46 10.04 -14.99
CA ARG A 121 2.54 10.06 -16.15
C ARG A 121 1.11 10.11 -15.65
N LEU A 122 0.35 11.10 -16.11
CA LEU A 122 -1.01 11.35 -15.65
C LEU A 122 -2.03 10.78 -16.66
N LEU A 123 -3.02 10.05 -16.15
CA LEU A 123 -4.16 9.54 -16.91
C LEU A 123 -5.44 10.09 -16.30
N LYS A 124 -6.26 10.76 -17.10
CA LYS A 124 -7.59 11.23 -16.66
C LYS A 124 -8.65 10.75 -17.64
N THR A 125 -9.57 9.94 -17.14
CA THR A 125 -10.74 9.44 -17.87
C THR A 125 -12.00 9.66 -17.04
N ALA A 126 -13.16 9.39 -17.63
CA ALA A 126 -14.44 9.46 -16.89
C ALA A 126 -14.58 8.35 -15.82
N LEU A 127 -13.86 7.24 -15.95
CA LEU A 127 -13.98 6.07 -15.05
C LEU A 127 -12.82 5.94 -14.06
N VAL A 128 -11.71 6.62 -14.31
CA VAL A 128 -10.52 6.56 -13.46
C VAL A 128 -9.62 7.77 -13.71
N GLN A 129 -9.01 8.27 -12.64
CA GLN A 129 -7.85 9.15 -12.70
C GLN A 129 -6.67 8.47 -12.01
N GLU A 130 -5.53 8.46 -12.69
CA GLU A 130 -4.31 7.80 -12.20
C GLU A 130 -3.09 8.69 -12.36
N LEU A 131 -2.20 8.64 -11.38
CA LEU A 131 -0.83 9.10 -11.53
C LEU A 131 0.10 7.89 -11.44
N HIS A 132 0.79 7.61 -12.53
CA HIS A 132 1.84 6.60 -12.59
C HIS A 132 3.15 7.23 -12.13
N GLN A 133 3.88 6.55 -11.25
CA GLN A 133 5.17 6.93 -10.72
C GLN A 133 6.18 5.83 -11.01
N ASN A 134 7.29 6.19 -11.65
CA ASN A 134 8.43 5.31 -11.85
C ASN A 134 9.61 5.84 -11.02
N PHE A 135 9.99 5.11 -9.96
CA PHE A 135 11.10 5.45 -9.07
C PHE A 135 12.41 4.88 -9.59
N SER A 136 12.38 3.63 -10.08
CA SER A 136 13.55 2.95 -10.65
C SER A 136 13.11 1.84 -11.61
N ALA A 137 14.08 1.20 -12.26
CA ALA A 137 13.82 0.04 -13.12
C ALA A 137 13.12 -1.14 -12.41
N TRP A 138 13.18 -1.20 -11.08
CA TRP A 138 12.64 -2.28 -10.24
C TRP A 138 11.60 -1.77 -9.22
N CYS A 139 11.19 -0.50 -9.29
CA CYS A 139 10.24 0.07 -8.34
C CYS A 139 9.34 1.11 -9.00
N SER A 140 8.04 0.84 -9.01
CA SER A 140 7.02 1.71 -9.59
C SER A 140 5.72 1.64 -8.79
N GLN A 141 4.88 2.66 -8.94
CA GLN A 141 3.59 2.75 -8.26
C GLN A 141 2.56 3.46 -9.14
N VAL A 142 1.29 3.07 -9.03
CA VAL A 142 0.16 3.79 -9.62
C VAL A 142 -0.74 4.26 -8.48
N LEU A 143 -0.96 5.57 -8.38
CA LEU A 143 -1.98 6.13 -7.50
C LEU A 143 -3.28 6.33 -8.27
N ARG A 144 -4.40 5.88 -7.72
CA ARG A 144 -5.67 5.78 -8.43
C ARG A 144 -6.84 6.29 -7.61
N LEU A 145 -7.70 7.07 -8.26
CA LEU A 145 -9.05 7.42 -7.80
C LEU A 145 -10.08 6.99 -8.84
N ARG A 146 -11.13 6.29 -8.40
CA ARG A 146 -12.32 5.98 -9.21
C ARG A 146 -13.54 6.77 -8.70
N PRO A 147 -14.57 6.99 -9.54
CA PRO A 147 -15.82 7.61 -9.09
C PRO A 147 -16.43 6.89 -7.89
N GLY A 148 -16.86 7.66 -6.90
CA GLY A 148 -17.54 7.16 -5.69
C GLY A 148 -16.65 6.49 -4.63
N GLN A 149 -15.34 6.37 -4.85
CA GLN A 149 -14.42 5.78 -3.87
C GLN A 149 -13.91 6.85 -2.87
N PRO A 150 -14.11 6.70 -1.55
CA PRO A 150 -13.64 7.67 -0.55
C PRO A 150 -12.19 7.42 -0.09
N PHE A 151 -11.40 6.68 -0.86
CA PHE A 151 -10.03 6.30 -0.53
C PHE A 151 -9.13 6.41 -1.76
N LEU A 152 -7.83 6.56 -1.52
CA LEU A 152 -6.78 6.57 -2.53
C LEU A 152 -6.14 5.19 -2.64
N GLU A 153 -6.16 4.57 -3.82
CA GLU A 153 -5.49 3.29 -4.07
C GLU A 153 -4.04 3.53 -4.54
N LEU A 154 -3.07 2.86 -3.91
CA LEU A 154 -1.66 2.82 -4.29
C LEU A 154 -1.33 1.39 -4.70
N GLU A 155 -1.20 1.13 -6.00
CA GLU A 155 -0.72 -0.16 -6.51
C GLU A 155 0.78 -0.08 -6.73
N TRP A 156 1.56 -0.84 -5.96
CA TRP A 156 3.01 -0.84 -6.03
C TRP A 156 3.52 -2.09 -6.72
N THR A 157 4.59 -1.96 -7.50
CA THR A 157 5.33 -3.08 -8.10
C THR A 157 6.80 -2.93 -7.73
N VAL A 158 7.32 -3.94 -7.02
CA VAL A 158 8.71 -3.99 -6.55
C VAL A 158 9.35 -5.28 -7.04
N GLY A 159 10.52 -5.15 -7.64
CA GLY A 159 11.37 -6.25 -8.08
C GLY A 159 11.67 -6.22 -9.58
N PRO A 160 12.69 -6.98 -10.03
CA PRO A 160 13.57 -7.78 -9.18
C PRO A 160 14.48 -6.88 -8.35
N ILE A 161 14.63 -7.18 -7.06
CA ILE A 161 15.45 -6.34 -6.17
C ILE A 161 16.92 -6.55 -6.56
N PRO A 162 17.66 -5.51 -6.94
CA PRO A 162 19.05 -5.69 -7.39
C PRO A 162 19.91 -6.10 -6.19
N VAL A 163 20.53 -7.27 -6.26
CA VAL A 163 21.44 -7.81 -5.22
C VAL A 163 22.84 -8.12 -5.74
N ALA A 164 23.11 -7.87 -7.03
CA ALA A 164 24.42 -8.10 -7.66
C ALA A 164 25.56 -7.27 -7.05
N ASP A 165 25.23 -6.24 -6.27
CA ASP A 165 26.18 -5.46 -5.46
C ASP A 165 26.58 -6.14 -4.15
N GLY A 166 26.04 -7.34 -3.87
CA GLY A 166 26.28 -8.09 -2.63
C GLY A 166 25.53 -7.53 -1.42
N VAL A 167 24.55 -6.65 -1.63
CA VAL A 167 23.81 -5.97 -0.55
C VAL A 167 22.35 -6.40 -0.54
N GLY A 168 21.92 -7.04 0.55
CA GLY A 168 20.51 -7.32 0.81
C GLY A 168 19.73 -6.05 1.11
N LYS A 169 18.53 -5.92 0.52
CA LYS A 169 17.71 -4.70 0.60
C LYS A 169 16.30 -5.03 1.10
N GLU A 170 15.92 -4.42 2.21
CA GLU A 170 14.61 -4.59 2.83
C GLU A 170 13.74 -3.37 2.47
N ILE A 171 12.86 -3.52 1.47
CA ILE A 171 12.13 -2.41 0.85
C ILE A 171 10.91 -2.02 1.67
N ILE A 172 10.71 -0.72 1.86
CA ILE A 172 9.59 -0.15 2.60
C ILE A 172 8.85 0.90 1.78
N SER A 173 7.53 1.01 1.99
CA SER A 173 6.75 2.19 1.65
C SER A 173 6.56 3.02 2.91
N ARG A 174 7.03 4.27 2.91
CA ARG A 174 6.94 5.17 4.06
C ARG A 174 6.05 6.37 3.75
N PHE A 175 5.16 6.67 4.67
CA PHE A 175 4.32 7.85 4.74
C PHE A 175 4.82 8.77 5.86
N GLU A 176 4.94 10.05 5.58
CA GLU A 176 5.37 11.08 6.54
C GLU A 176 4.34 12.21 6.55
N THR A 177 3.94 12.63 7.75
CA THR A 177 2.89 13.63 7.97
C THR A 177 3.27 14.56 9.13
N PRO A 178 2.69 15.76 9.22
CA PRO A 178 2.88 16.64 10.37
C PRO A 178 2.04 16.25 11.59
N LEU A 179 1.39 15.07 11.60
CA LEU A 179 0.58 14.63 12.72
C LEU A 179 1.45 14.40 13.97
N ALA A 180 1.16 15.09 15.06
CA ALA A 180 1.82 14.88 16.34
C ALA A 180 1.28 13.60 17.00
N THR A 181 1.93 12.46 16.81
CA THR A 181 1.45 11.14 17.29
C THR A 181 2.02 10.76 18.67
N ALA A 182 3.04 11.46 19.15
CA ALA A 182 3.86 11.14 20.31
C ALA A 182 4.37 9.68 20.32
N GLY A 183 4.79 9.21 19.14
CA GLY A 183 5.28 7.86 18.90
C GLY A 183 4.21 6.76 19.04
N ARG A 184 2.90 7.13 19.05
CA ARG A 184 1.80 6.17 19.06
C ARG A 184 1.32 5.86 17.64
N PHE A 185 1.02 4.60 17.41
CA PHE A 185 0.42 4.11 16.18
C PHE A 185 -0.50 2.93 16.48
N TYR A 186 -1.30 2.52 15.51
CA TYR A 186 -2.31 1.50 15.71
C TYR A 186 -2.21 0.43 14.64
N THR A 187 -2.28 -0.82 15.07
CA THR A 187 -2.17 -2.00 14.21
C THR A 187 -3.30 -2.95 14.52
N ASP A 188 -3.91 -3.59 13.53
CA ASP A 188 -4.81 -4.70 13.82
C ASP A 188 -4.07 -5.92 14.43
N SER A 189 -4.86 -6.81 15.00
CA SER A 189 -4.47 -8.16 15.40
C SER A 189 -5.28 -9.14 14.55
N ASN A 190 -4.62 -9.74 13.56
CA ASN A 190 -5.18 -10.73 12.63
C ASN A 190 -6.47 -10.25 11.93
N GLY A 191 -6.50 -9.00 11.48
CA GLY A 191 -7.65 -8.39 10.80
C GLY A 191 -8.84 -8.08 11.73
N ARG A 192 -8.67 -8.14 13.06
CA ARG A 192 -9.77 -7.97 14.04
C ARG A 192 -9.63 -6.73 14.91
N GLN A 193 -9.04 -6.89 16.10
CA GLN A 193 -8.97 -5.81 17.08
C GLN A 193 -7.81 -4.88 16.74
N VAL A 194 -8.06 -3.57 16.75
CA VAL A 194 -7.01 -2.55 16.62
C VAL A 194 -6.34 -2.35 17.98
N LEU A 195 -5.03 -2.56 18.02
CA LEU A 195 -4.17 -2.41 19.20
C LEU A 195 -3.33 -1.15 19.08
N GLN A 196 -3.25 -0.37 20.16
CA GLN A 196 -2.32 0.74 20.25
C GLN A 196 -0.89 0.22 20.49
N ARG A 197 0.05 0.75 19.74
CA ARG A 197 1.49 0.53 19.86
C ARG A 197 2.18 1.85 20.22
N ARG A 198 3.38 1.76 20.79
CA ARG A 198 4.23 2.94 21.05
C ARG A 198 5.69 2.61 20.77
N TYR A 199 6.32 3.39 19.92
CA TYR A 199 7.75 3.26 19.61
C TYR A 199 8.61 3.47 20.86
N GLY A 200 9.65 2.64 21.05
CA GLY A 200 10.58 2.72 22.19
C GLY A 200 10.01 2.31 23.55
N ALA A 201 8.71 1.98 23.65
CA ALA A 201 8.13 1.43 24.87
C ALA A 201 8.37 -0.08 24.91
N GLY A 202 9.57 -0.49 25.33
CA GLY A 202 9.83 -1.90 25.67
C GLY A 202 8.78 -2.38 26.69
N ARG A 203 8.33 -3.65 26.56
CA ARG A 203 7.50 -4.28 27.60
C ARG A 203 8.27 -4.17 28.91
N GLY A 204 7.67 -3.53 29.92
CA GLY A 204 8.25 -3.33 31.24
C GLY A 204 8.58 -4.66 31.93
N THR A 205 9.72 -5.23 31.57
CA THR A 205 10.39 -6.27 32.34
C THR A 205 11.28 -5.52 33.34
N PRO A 206 10.97 -5.54 34.64
CA PRO A 206 11.88 -5.00 35.64
C PRO A 206 13.18 -5.82 35.57
N GLY A 207 14.29 -5.18 35.18
CA GLY A 207 15.60 -5.82 35.13
C GLY A 207 16.23 -6.01 33.75
N ALA A 208 15.52 -5.72 32.65
CA ALA A 208 16.16 -5.62 31.33
C ALA A 208 16.85 -4.24 31.24
N GLY A 209 18.18 -4.26 31.16
CA GLY A 209 19.02 -3.05 31.04
C GLY A 209 18.52 -2.11 29.94
N ARG A 210 18.60 -0.81 30.23
CA ARG A 210 18.12 0.31 29.42
C ARG A 210 18.99 0.57 28.17
N GLY A 211 19.44 -0.47 27.49
CA GLY A 211 20.55 -0.42 26.54
C GLY A 211 20.36 -1.32 25.33
N THR A 212 19.27 -1.14 24.60
CA THR A 212 19.17 -1.28 23.13
C THR A 212 17.72 -1.00 22.77
N ALA A 213 17.43 0.20 22.29
CA ALA A 213 16.18 0.49 21.60
C ALA A 213 16.24 -0.25 20.26
N GLY A 214 15.95 -1.55 20.27
CA GLY A 214 15.83 -2.33 19.05
C GLY A 214 14.67 -1.75 18.22
N HIS A 215 14.91 -1.53 16.93
CA HIS A 215 13.88 -1.23 15.94
C HIS A 215 12.84 -2.34 15.98
N THR A 216 11.82 -2.19 16.82
CA THR A 216 10.83 -3.24 17.02
C THR A 216 9.75 -3.05 15.97
N TRP A 217 9.93 -3.73 14.84
CA TRP A 217 8.87 -3.87 13.85
C TRP A 217 7.74 -4.65 14.50
N THR A 218 6.54 -4.07 14.44
CA THR A 218 5.36 -4.81 14.81
C THR A 218 4.97 -5.63 13.58
N HIS A 219 5.20 -6.94 13.62
CA HIS A 219 4.56 -7.83 12.66
C HIS A 219 3.03 -7.73 12.84
N LEU A 220 2.35 -7.23 11.81
CA LEU A 220 0.90 -7.29 11.71
C LEU A 220 0.56 -8.76 11.42
N GLY A 221 0.17 -9.52 12.45
CA GLY A 221 -0.22 -10.94 12.26
C GLY A 221 0.22 -11.96 13.30
N LEU A 222 0.86 -11.58 14.42
CA LEU A 222 1.21 -12.57 15.46
C LEU A 222 0.15 -12.68 16.55
N GLY A 223 -0.91 -13.42 16.23
CA GLY A 223 -1.62 -14.25 17.19
C GLY A 223 -1.41 -15.71 16.86
N GLY A 224 -0.40 -16.34 17.47
CA GLY A 224 -0.24 -17.79 17.55
C GLY A 224 0.21 -18.49 16.26
N ALA A 225 1.18 -19.40 16.40
CA ALA A 225 1.31 -20.50 15.46
C ALA A 225 -0.04 -21.24 15.40
N HIS A 226 -0.46 -21.61 14.19
CA HIS A 226 -1.73 -22.24 13.77
C HIS A 226 -2.80 -21.26 13.26
N LEU A 227 -3.03 -21.38 11.93
CA LEU A 227 -4.04 -20.72 11.09
C LEU A 227 -3.62 -19.36 10.51
N GLY A 228 -2.75 -19.43 9.50
CA GLY A 228 -2.64 -18.37 8.50
C GLY A 228 -3.97 -18.23 7.78
N THR A 229 -4.69 -17.15 8.06
CA THR A 229 -5.72 -16.62 7.17
C THR A 229 -5.10 -15.44 6.43
N PRO A 230 -4.83 -15.54 5.12
CA PRO A 230 -4.47 -14.38 4.33
C PRO A 230 -5.61 -13.38 4.41
N GLY A 231 -5.31 -12.16 4.87
CA GLY A 231 -6.30 -11.11 5.06
C GLY A 231 -5.61 -9.74 5.10
N PRO A 232 -6.35 -8.67 4.81
CA PRO A 232 -5.82 -7.32 4.83
C PRO A 232 -5.55 -6.89 6.26
N HIS A 233 -4.41 -6.25 6.44
CA HIS A 233 -4.02 -5.64 7.69
C HIS A 233 -4.17 -4.13 7.60
N SER A 234 -4.55 -3.51 8.72
CA SER A 234 -4.80 -2.09 8.82
C SER A 234 -3.82 -1.47 9.80
N THR A 235 -3.04 -0.50 9.32
CA THR A 235 -2.19 0.33 10.17
C THR A 235 -2.67 1.77 10.10
N HIS A 236 -2.70 2.46 11.24
CA HIS A 236 -3.25 3.81 11.33
C HIS A 236 -2.35 4.73 12.16
N LEU A 237 -2.24 5.98 11.71
CA LEU A 237 -1.67 7.09 12.48
C LEU A 237 -2.79 8.01 12.95
N ARG A 238 -2.77 8.33 14.25
CA ARG A 238 -3.68 9.29 14.86
C ARG A 238 -2.86 10.26 15.72
N PRO A 239 -3.14 11.56 15.68
CA PRO A 239 -2.52 12.51 16.58
C PRO A 239 -2.95 12.24 18.02
N VAL A 240 -2.12 12.70 18.96
CA VAL A 240 -2.48 12.75 20.37
C VAL A 240 -3.68 13.68 20.55
N PRO A 241 -4.76 13.26 21.22
CA PRO A 241 -5.84 14.18 21.57
C PRO A 241 -5.27 15.37 22.35
N SER A 242 -5.41 16.57 21.79
CA SER A 242 -5.07 17.82 22.45
C SER A 242 -6.32 18.69 22.56
N PRO A 243 -6.50 19.45 23.66
CA PRO A 243 -7.64 20.37 23.81
C PRO A 243 -7.69 21.48 22.76
N LEU A 244 -6.60 21.66 21.99
CA LEU A 244 -6.42 22.70 20.98
C LEU A 244 -6.62 22.17 19.53
N GLN A 245 -6.88 20.87 19.36
CA GLN A 245 -7.20 20.29 18.05
C GLN A 245 -8.71 20.07 17.91
N ASP A 246 -9.33 20.92 17.10
CA ASP A 246 -10.76 20.83 16.80
C ASP A 246 -11.14 19.56 15.99
N GLN A 247 -10.19 18.96 15.27
CA GLN A 247 -10.42 17.75 14.46
C GLN A 247 -9.39 16.65 14.72
N LYS A 248 -9.87 15.46 15.08
CA LYS A 248 -9.07 14.23 15.26
C LYS A 248 -8.81 13.55 13.90
N LEU A 249 -8.01 14.19 13.05
CA LEU A 249 -7.60 13.63 11.76
C LEU A 249 -6.88 12.28 11.94
N GLN A 250 -7.04 11.38 10.98
CA GLN A 250 -6.43 10.07 10.98
C GLN A 250 -6.04 9.70 9.56
N LEU A 251 -4.79 9.25 9.39
CA LEU A 251 -4.34 8.57 8.19
C LEU A 251 -4.39 7.06 8.45
N THR A 252 -5.13 6.34 7.62
CA THR A 252 -5.24 4.88 7.64
C THR A 252 -4.64 4.31 6.37
N VAL A 253 -3.84 3.26 6.49
CA VAL A 253 -3.37 2.46 5.37
C VAL A 253 -3.84 1.02 5.54
N LEU A 254 -4.69 0.56 4.63
CA LEU A 254 -5.06 -0.85 4.49
C LEU A 254 -4.12 -1.53 3.52
N THR A 255 -3.74 -2.76 3.82
CA THR A 255 -2.82 -3.58 3.03
C THR A 255 -3.58 -4.75 2.40
N ASP A 256 -3.18 -5.20 1.21
CA ASP A 256 -3.83 -6.36 0.56
C ASP A 256 -3.32 -7.72 1.06
N ARG A 257 -2.27 -7.72 1.88
CA ARG A 257 -1.62 -8.90 2.47
C ARG A 257 -0.99 -8.56 3.81
N SER A 258 -0.52 -9.58 4.52
CA SER A 258 0.27 -9.40 5.74
C SER A 258 1.61 -8.73 5.47
N GLN A 259 1.89 -7.66 6.20
CA GLN A 259 3.11 -6.86 6.07
C GLN A 259 3.65 -6.51 7.46
N GLY A 260 4.97 -6.30 7.57
CA GLY A 260 5.56 -5.66 8.73
C GLY A 260 5.25 -4.17 8.73
N GLY A 261 4.99 -3.57 9.89
CA GLY A 261 4.73 -2.12 9.97
C GLY A 261 5.23 -1.47 11.26
N SER A 262 5.59 -0.20 11.18
CA SER A 262 6.02 0.59 12.33
C SER A 262 5.83 2.11 12.14
N SER A 263 6.00 2.86 13.22
CA SER A 263 6.08 4.32 13.26
C SER A 263 7.34 4.70 14.01
N ILE A 264 8.45 4.85 13.28
CA ILE A 264 9.78 5.09 13.86
C ILE A 264 10.09 6.57 14.09
N LEU A 265 9.37 7.47 13.39
CA LEU A 265 9.39 8.91 13.58
C LEU A 265 7.98 9.38 13.93
N ASP A 266 7.89 10.50 14.64
CA ASP A 266 6.58 11.08 14.95
C ASP A 266 5.87 11.48 13.65
N GLY A 267 4.58 11.14 13.54
CA GLY A 267 3.81 11.39 12.32
C GLY A 267 4.20 10.53 11.10
N SER A 268 5.09 9.54 11.24
CA SER A 268 5.47 8.63 10.16
C SER A 268 4.86 7.24 10.29
N LEU A 269 4.65 6.56 9.17
CA LEU A 269 4.23 5.16 9.08
C LEU A 269 5.04 4.49 7.98
N GLU A 270 5.56 3.30 8.24
CA GLU A 270 6.23 2.49 7.23
C GLU A 270 5.70 1.06 7.20
N LEU A 271 5.62 0.50 6.00
CA LEU A 271 5.16 -0.85 5.71
C LEU A 271 6.22 -1.58 4.88
N MET A 272 6.50 -2.82 5.26
CA MET A 272 7.47 -3.71 4.62
C MET A 272 6.77 -5.01 4.25
N ASP A 273 6.95 -5.48 3.02
CA ASP A 273 6.54 -6.83 2.66
C ASP A 273 7.59 -7.82 3.18
N ASP A 274 7.17 -8.75 4.04
CA ASP A 274 8.02 -9.80 4.61
C ASP A 274 7.58 -11.13 4.01
N ASN A 275 8.11 -11.45 2.83
CA ASN A 275 7.98 -12.79 2.27
C ASN A 275 8.89 -13.72 3.08
N ARG A 276 8.31 -14.71 3.76
CA ARG A 276 9.08 -15.63 4.60
C ARG A 276 9.54 -16.85 3.80
N GLY A 277 10.85 -16.99 3.65
CA GLY A 277 11.52 -18.23 3.22
C GLY A 277 11.94 -19.12 4.40
N MET A 278 12.14 -20.42 4.15
CA MET A 278 12.61 -21.39 5.16
C MET A 278 14.13 -21.59 5.06
N GLY A 279 14.91 -21.07 6.01
CA GLY A 279 16.30 -21.50 6.26
C GLY A 279 17.36 -21.14 5.20
N GLU A 280 16.99 -20.52 4.10
CA GLU A 280 17.87 -20.04 3.02
C GLU A 280 17.85 -18.50 2.95
N PRO A 281 18.87 -17.86 2.33
CA PRO A 281 18.78 -16.44 2.00
C PRO A 281 17.48 -16.15 1.25
N LEU A 282 16.80 -15.05 1.61
CA LEU A 282 15.56 -14.65 0.95
C LEU A 282 15.87 -14.03 -0.41
N ASP A 283 16.22 -14.90 -1.37
CA ASP A 283 16.60 -14.58 -2.74
C ASP A 283 15.71 -15.38 -3.69
N GLU A 284 14.42 -15.02 -3.72
CA GLU A 284 13.41 -15.73 -4.49
C GLU A 284 13.67 -15.51 -5.99
N PRO A 285 13.96 -16.56 -6.79
CA PRO A 285 14.42 -16.41 -8.17
C PRO A 285 13.33 -15.90 -9.13
N GLY A 286 12.05 -15.87 -8.72
CA GLY A 286 10.94 -15.57 -9.62
C GLY A 286 10.73 -16.66 -10.68
N ASP A 287 9.78 -16.42 -11.60
CA ASP A 287 9.43 -17.38 -12.66
C ASP A 287 10.50 -17.43 -13.77
N ASP A 288 11.24 -16.33 -13.97
CA ASP A 288 12.27 -16.16 -15.00
C ASP A 288 13.70 -16.38 -14.49
N GLY A 289 13.88 -16.59 -13.18
CA GLY A 289 15.19 -16.78 -12.55
C GLY A 289 15.96 -15.48 -12.27
N GLU A 290 15.41 -14.32 -12.61
CA GLU A 290 16.06 -13.01 -12.49
C GLU A 290 15.68 -12.28 -11.18
N GLY A 291 14.88 -12.93 -10.33
CA GLY A 291 14.44 -12.44 -9.03
C GLY A 291 12.94 -12.10 -9.00
N LEU A 292 12.32 -12.30 -7.84
CA LEU A 292 10.88 -12.14 -7.69
C LEU A 292 10.44 -10.69 -7.87
N VAL A 293 9.36 -10.51 -8.63
CA VAL A 293 8.67 -9.23 -8.78
C VAL A 293 7.28 -9.32 -8.19
N VAL A 294 7.06 -8.60 -7.10
CA VAL A 294 5.81 -8.56 -6.37
C VAL A 294 5.02 -7.31 -6.74
N ARG A 295 3.71 -7.49 -6.90
CA ARG A 295 2.74 -6.39 -7.01
C ARG A 295 1.73 -6.50 -5.90
N GLY A 296 1.39 -5.38 -5.28
CA GLY A 296 0.37 -5.30 -4.23
C GLY A 296 -0.27 -3.92 -4.15
N ARG A 297 -1.21 -3.77 -3.22
CA ARG A 297 -2.03 -2.57 -3.08
C ARG A 297 -2.10 -2.09 -1.63
N HIS A 298 -2.07 -0.76 -1.50
CA HIS A 298 -2.42 -0.04 -0.27
C HIS A 298 -3.63 0.84 -0.51
N LEU A 299 -4.64 0.79 0.37
CA LEU A 299 -5.73 1.76 0.37
C LEU A 299 -5.50 2.80 1.46
N VAL A 300 -5.36 4.06 1.06
CA VAL A 300 -5.10 5.18 1.96
C VAL A 300 -6.39 5.94 2.21
N LEU A 301 -6.78 6.03 3.47
CA LEU A 301 -7.93 6.81 3.92
C LEU A 301 -7.46 8.00 4.76
N LEU A 302 -8.01 9.17 4.46
CA LEU A 302 -7.85 10.37 5.26
C LEU A 302 -9.22 10.81 5.78
N ASP A 303 -9.47 10.57 7.06
CA ASP A 303 -10.72 10.96 7.70
C ASP A 303 -10.55 11.26 9.20
N THR A 304 -11.63 11.59 9.92
CA THR A 304 -11.65 11.63 11.38
C THR A 304 -11.56 10.23 11.95
N ALA A 305 -11.10 10.11 13.19
CA ALA A 305 -10.94 8.81 13.83
C ALA A 305 -12.23 7.97 13.96
N GLU A 306 -13.37 8.64 14.08
CA GLU A 306 -14.70 8.03 14.16
C GLU A 306 -15.15 7.53 12.78
N ALA A 307 -15.16 8.40 11.77
CA ALA A 307 -15.58 8.04 10.41
C ALA A 307 -14.63 7.03 9.76
N SER A 308 -13.33 7.12 10.05
CA SER A 308 -12.38 6.12 9.55
C SER A 308 -12.72 4.72 10.05
N ALA A 309 -13.20 4.58 11.30
CA ALA A 309 -13.60 3.29 11.87
C ALA A 309 -14.78 2.64 11.12
N GLU A 310 -15.71 3.45 10.64
CA GLU A 310 -16.85 3.00 9.83
C GLU A 310 -16.46 2.62 8.40
N GLN A 311 -15.43 3.27 7.84
CA GLN A 311 -14.98 3.04 6.46
C GLN A 311 -13.99 1.89 6.33
N HIS A 312 -12.98 1.82 7.21
CA HIS A 312 -11.86 0.91 6.99
C HIS A 312 -12.26 -0.57 7.19
N ARG A 313 -13.29 -0.86 7.99
CA ARG A 313 -13.78 -2.23 8.22
C ARG A 313 -14.48 -2.84 7.00
N PRO A 314 -15.51 -2.21 6.40
CA PRO A 314 -16.14 -2.75 5.19
C PRO A 314 -15.15 -2.81 4.03
N LEU A 315 -14.25 -1.82 3.89
CA LEU A 315 -13.22 -1.85 2.85
C LEU A 315 -12.22 -2.99 3.04
N ALA A 316 -11.76 -3.24 4.27
CA ALA A 316 -10.94 -4.41 4.57
C ALA A 316 -11.69 -5.70 4.22
N GLN A 317 -12.98 -5.81 4.54
CA GLN A 317 -13.77 -6.99 4.15
C GLN A 317 -13.85 -7.14 2.62
N GLU A 318 -14.12 -6.06 1.89
CA GLU A 318 -14.19 -6.04 0.42
C GLU A 318 -12.86 -6.45 -0.24
N MET A 319 -11.73 -6.05 0.35
CA MET A 319 -10.41 -6.48 -0.13
C MET A 319 -10.22 -8.01 -0.01
N VAL A 320 -10.74 -8.64 1.04
CA VAL A 320 -10.70 -10.11 1.23
C VAL A 320 -11.66 -10.79 0.25
N THR A 321 -12.90 -10.31 0.21
CA THR A 321 -14.00 -10.92 -0.54
C THR A 321 -14.26 -10.17 -1.84
N SER A 322 -13.17 -9.86 -2.55
CA SER A 322 -13.24 -9.16 -3.83
C SER A 322 -14.03 -10.00 -4.86
N PRO A 323 -14.79 -9.36 -5.76
CA PRO A 323 -15.58 -10.07 -6.76
C PRO A 323 -14.67 -10.92 -7.65
N SER A 324 -15.03 -12.19 -7.81
CA SER A 324 -14.35 -13.09 -8.74
C SER A 324 -14.84 -12.86 -10.17
N VAL A 325 -13.91 -12.71 -11.11
CA VAL A 325 -14.21 -12.54 -12.53
C VAL A 325 -14.01 -13.88 -13.24
N VAL A 326 -15.02 -14.33 -13.98
CA VAL A 326 -14.95 -15.52 -14.83
C VAL A 326 -15.19 -15.09 -16.28
N LEU A 327 -14.25 -15.42 -17.16
CA LEU A 327 -14.35 -15.16 -18.59
C LEU A 327 -14.73 -16.45 -19.32
N ALA A 328 -15.73 -16.37 -20.20
CA ALA A 328 -16.14 -17.49 -21.04
C ALA A 328 -16.40 -17.01 -22.47
N PRO A 329 -15.92 -17.74 -23.50
CA PRO A 329 -16.29 -17.45 -24.88
C PRO A 329 -17.76 -17.82 -25.12
N GLY A 330 -18.55 -16.92 -25.72
CA GLY A 330 -19.94 -17.19 -26.14
C GLY A 330 -20.97 -16.19 -25.60
N THR A 331 -22.25 -16.48 -25.80
CA THR A 331 -23.39 -15.60 -25.44
C THR A 331 -23.75 -15.61 -23.95
N GLY A 332 -22.87 -16.10 -23.08
CA GLY A 332 -23.12 -16.29 -21.64
C GLY A 332 -23.84 -17.60 -21.31
N PRO A 333 -23.97 -17.95 -20.02
CA PRO A 333 -24.66 -19.16 -19.59
C PRO A 333 -26.13 -19.12 -20.02
N GLN A 334 -26.57 -20.13 -20.77
CA GLN A 334 -27.99 -20.39 -20.93
C GLN A 334 -28.52 -20.90 -19.59
N LEU A 335 -28.96 -19.99 -18.73
CA LEU A 335 -29.75 -20.36 -17.55
C LEU A 335 -31.01 -21.04 -18.08
N ARG A 336 -31.06 -22.38 -18.01
CA ARG A 336 -32.32 -23.11 -18.14
C ARG A 336 -33.22 -22.58 -17.04
N GLN A 337 -34.21 -21.75 -17.40
CA GLN A 337 -35.37 -21.57 -16.55
C GLN A 337 -35.99 -22.94 -16.37
N VAL A 338 -35.78 -23.54 -15.20
CA VAL A 338 -36.58 -24.66 -14.76
C VAL A 338 -37.93 -24.06 -14.41
N SER A 339 -38.85 -24.16 -15.37
CA SER A 339 -40.27 -23.85 -15.22
C SER A 339 -40.94 -24.73 -14.18
#